data_AF-A0A1L9VQW9-F1
#
_entry.id   AF-A0A1L9VQW9-F1
#
_cell.length_a   1.000
_cell.length_b   1.000
_cell.length_c   1.000
_cell.angle_alpha   90.00
_cell.angle_beta   90.00
_cell.angle_gamma   90.00
#
_symmetry.space_group_name_H-M   'P 1'
#
loop_
_entity.id
_entity.type
_entity.pdbx_description
1 polymer ?
#
loop_
_entity_poly.entity_id
_entity_poly.type
_entity_poly.pdbx_seq_one_letter_code
_entity_poly.pdbx_strand_id
1 'polypeptide(L)' 'MEGATGQFTTDTGIPQGSPLSPILYLFYNADLIDQIHEAYPGRAMVTGYIDNICILVWSRAAAA' A
#
# COMPACT_ATOMS: atom_id res chain seq x y z
N MET A 1 -30.18 15.89 0.88
CA MET A 1 -30.24 14.64 0.09
C MET A 1 -29.63 13.57 0.98
N GLU A 2 -30.47 12.70 1.53
CA GLU A 2 -30.05 11.61 2.40
C GLU A 2 -29.57 10.44 1.53
N GLY A 3 -28.56 9.69 1.98
CA GLY A 3 -27.95 8.63 1.18
C GLY A 3 -28.96 7.56 0.75
N ALA A 4 -28.82 7.03 -0.46
CA ALA A 4 -29.64 5.93 -0.93
C ALA A 4 -29.38 4.68 -0.08
N THR A 5 -30.43 4.10 0.48
CA THR A 5 -30.38 2.85 1.26
C THR A 5 -30.68 1.65 0.35
N GLY A 6 -29.96 0.55 0.50
CA GLY A 6 -30.11 -0.64 -0.33
C GLY A 6 -28.85 -1.50 -0.40
N GLN A 7 -28.92 -2.61 -1.14
CA GLN A 7 -27.75 -3.41 -1.49
C GLN A 7 -27.13 -2.86 -2.76
N PHE A 8 -25.82 -2.62 -2.73
CA PHE A 8 -25.05 -2.14 -3.86
C PHE A 8 -23.91 -3.12 -4.12
N THR A 9 -23.65 -3.41 -5.39
CA THR A 9 -22.45 -4.14 -5.77
C THR A 9 -21.26 -3.20 -5.72
N THR A 10 -20.17 -3.64 -5.09
CA THR A 10 -18.89 -2.92 -5.05
C THR A 10 -17.87 -3.71 -5.86
N ASP A 11 -17.67 -3.33 -7.12
CA ASP A 11 -16.78 -4.07 -8.04
C ASP A 11 -15.29 -3.77 -7.82
N THR A 12 -14.98 -2.78 -6.98
CA THR A 12 -13.62 -2.31 -6.72
C THR A 12 -13.30 -2.32 -5.22
N GLY A 13 -12.11 -2.82 -4.88
CA GLY A 13 -11.62 -2.90 -3.52
C GLY A 13 -12.09 -4.15 -2.79
N ILE A 14 -11.98 -4.12 -1.46
CA ILE A 14 -12.36 -5.21 -0.56
C ILE A 14 -13.25 -4.65 0.57
N PRO A 15 -14.17 -5.46 1.14
CA PRO A 15 -15.12 -4.96 2.14
C PRO A 15 -14.42 -4.42 3.41
N GLN A 16 -14.76 -3.20 3.83
CA GLN A 16 -14.32 -2.68 5.13
C GLN A 16 -15.04 -3.39 6.27
N GLY A 17 -14.34 -3.60 7.39
CA GLY A 17 -14.87 -4.34 8.55
C GLY A 17 -14.81 -5.87 8.43
N SER A 18 -14.47 -6.42 7.26
CA SER A 18 -14.15 -7.84 7.13
C SER A 18 -12.81 -8.16 7.81
N PRO A 19 -12.72 -9.22 8.64
CA PRO A 19 -11.47 -9.60 9.27
C PRO A 19 -10.40 -10.08 8.28
N LEU A 20 -10.80 -10.51 7.08
CA LEU A 20 -9.86 -10.95 6.04
C LEU A 20 -9.30 -9.78 5.22
N SER A 21 -10.03 -8.67 5.11
CA SER A 21 -9.64 -7.58 4.23
C SER A 21 -8.25 -6.99 4.54
N PRO A 22 -7.87 -6.71 5.80
CA PRO A 22 -6.53 -6.22 6.11
C PRO A 22 -5.42 -7.17 5.65
N ILE A 23 -5.63 -8.48 5.78
CA ILE A 23 -4.65 -9.50 5.38
C ILE A 23 -4.47 -9.51 3.85
N LEU A 24 -5.58 -9.50 3.11
CA LEU A 24 -5.54 -9.45 1.64
C LEU A 24 -4.88 -8.16 1.14
N TYR A 25 -5.11 -7.04 1.82
CA TYR A 25 -4.52 -5.76 1.46
C TYR A 25 -3.00 -5.72 1.66
N LEU A 26 -2.47 -6.44 2.66
CA LEU A 26 -1.02 -6.57 2.84
C LEU A 26 -0.36 -7.28 1.65
N PHE A 27 -0.97 -8.35 1.13
CA PHE A 27 -0.47 -9.04 -0.06
C PHE A 27 -0.58 -8.18 -1.32
N TYR A 28 -1.65 -7.41 -1.45
CA TYR A 28 -1.83 -6.48 -2.57
C TYR A 28 -0.74 -5.40 -2.63
N ASN A 29 -0.22 -4.95 -1.48
CA ASN A 29 0.84 -3.92 -1.43
C ASN A 29 2.27 -4.50 -1.34
N ALA A 30 2.42 -5.82 -1.16
CA ALA A 30 3.73 -6.43 -0.93
C ALA A 30 4.65 -6.32 -2.15
N ASP A 31 4.09 -6.48 -3.34
CA ASP A 31 4.82 -6.37 -4.62
C ASP A 31 5.42 -4.97 -4.82
N LEU A 32 4.75 -3.92 -4.37
CA LEU A 32 5.24 -2.55 -4.42
C LEU A 32 6.50 -2.36 -3.59
N ILE A 33 6.57 -2.99 -2.40
CA ILE A 33 7.75 -2.96 -1.54
C ILE A 33 8.92 -3.66 -2.24
N ASP A 34 8.69 -4.84 -2.80
CA ASP A 34 9.71 -5.65 -3.47
C ASP A 34 10.23 -4.95 -4.73
N GLN A 35 9.35 -4.41 -5.56
CA GLN A 35 9.71 -3.71 -6.79
C GLN A 35 10.61 -2.49 -6.53
N ILE A 36 10.37 -1.74 -5.45
CA ILE A 36 11.20 -0.58 -5.11
C ILE A 36 12.58 -1.03 -4.60
N HIS A 37 12.65 -2.09 -3.78
CA HIS A 37 13.93 -2.66 -3.35
C HIS A 37 14.76 -3.18 -4.54
N GLU A 38 14.12 -3.85 -5.50
CA GLU A 38 14.76 -4.33 -6.73
C GLU A 38 15.22 -3.18 -7.64
N ALA A 39 14.42 -2.11 -7.77
CA ALA A 39 14.77 -0.96 -8.59
C ALA A 39 15.92 -0.10 -8.03
N TYR A 40 16.08 -0.06 -6.70
CA TYR A 40 17.06 0.80 -6.01
C TYR A 40 17.94 0.03 -5.01
N PRO A 41 18.70 -0.99 -5.47
CA PRO A 41 19.44 -1.86 -4.58
C PRO A 41 20.51 -1.09 -3.80
N GLY A 42 20.48 -1.22 -2.47
CA GLY A 42 21.42 -0.55 -1.56
C GLY A 42 21.30 0.98 -1.52
N ARG A 43 20.18 1.55 -1.98
CA ARG A 43 19.91 3.00 -1.98
C ARG A 43 18.55 3.40 -1.41
N ALA A 44 17.66 2.43 -1.21
CA ALA A 44 16.37 2.63 -0.61
C ALA A 44 16.08 1.55 0.43
N MET A 45 15.39 1.95 1.50
CA MET A 45 14.72 1.06 2.45
C MET A 45 13.23 1.38 2.38
N VAL A 46 12.42 0.34 2.17
CA VAL A 46 10.98 0.47 1.97
C VAL A 46 10.26 -0.35 3.02
N THR A 47 9.27 0.26 3.65
CA THR A 47 8.36 -0.41 4.58
C THR A 47 6.95 0.12 4.37
N GLY A 48 5.96 -0.69 4.72
CA GLY A 48 4.56 -0.34 4.53
C GLY A 48 3.66 -1.04 5.53
N TYR A 49 2.54 -0.40 5.85
CA TYR A 49 1.46 -1.00 6.60
C TYR A 49 0.12 -0.45 6.13
N ILE A 50 -0.74 -1.35 5.67
CA ILE A 50 -2.05 -1.02 5.09
C ILE A 50 -1.88 0.10 4.04
N ASP A 51 -2.46 1.27 4.26
CA ASP A 51 -2.53 2.42 3.35
C ASP A 51 -1.26 3.29 3.36
N ASN A 52 -0.33 3.03 4.28
CA ASN A 52 0.85 3.86 4.48
C ASN A 52 2.10 3.14 3.95
N ILE A 53 2.85 3.84 3.10
CA ILE A 53 4.16 3.42 2.62
C ILE A 53 5.21 4.46 3.02
N CYS A 54 6.33 3.99 3.56
CA CYS A 54 7.50 4.79 3.88
C CYS A 54 8.69 4.34 3.04
N ILE A 55 9.33 5.29 2.38
CA ILE A 55 10.51 5.08 1.55
C ILE A 55 11.61 5.99 2.07
N LEU A 56 12.67 5.38 2.62
CA LEU A 56 13.88 6.09 3.01
C LEU A 56 14.92 5.91 1.91
N VAL A 57 15.44 7.00 1.36
CA VAL A 57 16.44 6.99 0.28
C VAL A 57 17.73 7.69 0.70
N TRP A 58 18.85 7.25 0.13
CA TRP A 58 20.13 7.92 0.33
C TRP A 58 20.96 7.95 -0.94
N SER A 59 21.70 9.04 -1.11
CA SER A 59 22.72 9.20 -2.14
C SER A 59 23.70 10.30 -1.72
N ARG A 60 24.85 10.38 -2.40
CA ARG A 60 25.76 11.53 -2.18
C ARG A 60 25.15 12.86 -2.63
N ALA A 61 24.28 12.83 -3.64
CA ALA A 61 23.55 14.01 -4.09
C ALA A 61 22.50 14.47 -3.07
N ALA A 62 21.94 13.56 -2.27
CA ALA A 62 20.98 13.89 -1.22
C ALA A 62 21.62 14.51 0.03
N ALA A 63 22.95 14.43 0.18
CA ALA A 63 23.70 14.99 1.31
C ALA A 63 24.32 16.36 1.01
N ALA A 64 24.05 16.93 -0.17
CA ALA A 64 24.54 18.23 -0.62
C ALA A 64 23.50 19.33 -0.36
#